data_AF-A0A2D8YVX1-F1
#
_entry.id   AF-A0A2D8YVX1-F1
#
_cell.length_a   1.000
_cell.length_b   1.000
_cell.length_c   1.000
_cell.angle_alpha   90.00
_cell.angle_beta   90.00
_cell.angle_gamma   90.00
#
_symmetry.space_group_name_H-M   'P 1'
#
loop_
_entity.id
_entity.type
_entity.pdbx_description
1 polymer ?
#
loop_
_entity_poly.entity_id
_entity_poly.type
_entity_poly.pdbx_seq_one_letter_code
_entity_poly.pdbx_strand_id
1 'polypeptide(L)'
;MNNLRISTASRLLLIAIVVTGIIQVANVLRITNNVETIDEAWVEFQEAQNEKIRLLGDLRSAMGYGGLIENFKDYMLRQTDEYLENVKKFTDKSMGLIKTYEGLGLNDAETAALGTLEEIVTVYGAQAGEIETLTFDAVAPDEIDAKIQIDPAPALEALKVLAQAAEGQKKKGAKKSKSQLLNSMRAHLGFGGLIHNFKNLVIRRDAAIADRLKADVAAITADAAAYKALGVSDNEGKLLDDLLGVIAAYGKAAEAVLAQAGEGASPQDIDQALSIDDSALTDALGGLKAEIKDQLTAKSQAVEDTLEGVRDLVQISVWVTVVMLTLLVVGSYWLLNFRVRGPIMEITGAMNELAGGNLEVKIPGLGQKTEVGEMAAAVQVFKENAEEVHRMTSERETEERRNRRRLRGEVLALNSALEEEVANAVDLVKERVVTVEESARTAADLSQAAHTQASTVAAAAEEATINVQTVASAAEELSSSINEISSQVG
;
A
#
# COMPACT_ATOMS: atom_id res chain seq x y z
N MET A 1 13.20 -5.48 29.58
CA MET A 1 12.20 -5.89 28.55
C MET A 1 12.28 -7.40 28.25
N ASN A 2 12.57 -8.27 29.23
CA ASN A 2 12.91 -9.68 28.96
C ASN A 2 11.72 -10.66 28.99
N ASN A 3 10.49 -10.17 29.21
CA ASN A 3 9.28 -11.00 29.36
C ASN A 3 8.21 -10.71 28.29
N LEU A 4 8.61 -10.21 27.12
CA LEU A 4 7.62 -9.89 26.08
C LEU A 4 7.23 -11.17 25.32
N ARG A 5 5.95 -11.52 25.38
CA ARG A 5 5.36 -12.62 24.62
C ARG A 5 5.43 -12.35 23.11
N ILE A 6 5.66 -13.38 22.31
CA ILE A 6 5.70 -13.31 20.84
C ILE A 6 4.35 -12.81 20.30
N SER A 7 3.25 -13.27 20.90
CA SER A 7 1.89 -12.83 20.59
C SER A 7 1.69 -11.32 20.81
N THR A 8 2.26 -10.75 21.88
CA THR A 8 2.21 -9.31 22.16
C THR A 8 3.01 -8.50 21.12
N ALA A 9 4.20 -8.98 20.75
CA ALA A 9 5.01 -8.33 19.73
C ALA A 9 4.33 -8.34 18.34
N SER A 10 3.69 -9.45 17.97
CA SER A 10 2.91 -9.56 16.73
C SER A 10 1.75 -8.56 16.68
N ARG A 11 1.02 -8.37 17.79
CA ARG A 11 -0.05 -7.37 17.89
C ARG A 11 0.47 -5.94 17.74
N LEU A 12 1.61 -5.62 18.36
CA LEU A 12 2.23 -4.30 18.21
C LEU A 12 2.65 -4.01 16.76
N LEU A 13 3.18 -5.02 16.05
CA LEU A 13 3.51 -4.94 14.63
C LEU A 13 2.25 -4.70 13.76
N LEU A 14 1.16 -5.42 14.02
CA LEU A 14 -0.11 -5.22 13.33
C LEU A 14 -0.68 -3.81 13.56
N ILE A 15 -0.65 -3.31 14.80
CA ILE A 15 -1.08 -1.94 15.12
C ILE A 15 -0.23 -0.93 14.36
N ALA A 16 1.10 -1.11 14.32
CA ALA A 16 1.99 -0.22 13.58
C ALA A 16 1.67 -0.19 12.07
N ILE A 17 1.40 -1.34 11.45
CA ILE A 17 1.00 -1.42 10.05
C ILE A 17 -0.32 -0.68 9.80
N VAL A 18 -1.34 -0.90 10.65
CA VAL A 18 -2.65 -0.25 10.52
C VAL A 18 -2.54 1.26 10.67
N VAL A 19 -1.80 1.74 11.68
CA VAL A 19 -1.57 3.18 11.89
C VAL A 19 -0.84 3.79 10.69
N THR A 20 0.16 3.10 10.14
CA THR A 20 0.85 3.54 8.92
C THR A 20 -0.12 3.67 7.75
N GLY A 21 -0.98 2.67 7.55
CA GLY A 21 -2.00 2.68 6.49
C GLY A 21 -2.97 3.87 6.61
N ILE A 22 -3.43 4.17 7.82
CA ILE A 22 -4.32 5.31 8.08
C ILE A 22 -3.63 6.64 7.72
N ILE A 23 -2.36 6.80 8.13
CA ILE A 23 -1.57 8.00 7.79
C ILE A 23 -1.42 8.16 6.27
N GLN A 24 -1.18 7.06 5.54
CA GLN A 24 -1.07 7.10 4.08
C GLN A 24 -2.37 7.49 3.41
N VAL A 25 -3.51 6.93 3.84
CA VAL A 25 -4.82 7.30 3.30
C VAL A 25 -5.10 8.79 3.55
N ALA A 26 -4.81 9.30 4.74
CA ALA A 26 -4.97 10.72 5.04
C ALA A 26 -4.07 11.62 4.16
N ASN A 27 -2.83 11.20 3.89
CA ASN A 27 -1.93 11.92 2.99
C ASN A 27 -2.45 11.90 1.54
N VAL A 28 -2.94 10.76 1.04
CA VAL A 28 -3.52 10.65 -0.29
C VAL A 28 -4.74 11.57 -0.44
N LEU A 29 -5.65 11.58 0.54
CA LEU A 29 -6.82 12.46 0.53
C LEU A 29 -6.45 13.95 0.51
N ARG A 30 -5.39 14.35 1.23
CA ARG A 30 -4.88 15.73 1.17
C ARG A 30 -4.33 16.08 -0.21
N ILE A 31 -3.58 15.16 -0.82
CA ILE A 31 -3.03 15.37 -2.17
C ILE A 31 -4.16 15.51 -3.20
N THR A 32 -5.16 14.63 -3.17
CA THR A 32 -6.27 14.67 -4.13
C THR A 32 -7.09 15.96 -4.03
N ASN A 33 -7.36 16.46 -2.80
CA ASN A 33 -8.08 17.72 -2.64
C ASN A 33 -7.30 18.93 -3.16
N ASN A 34 -5.96 18.92 -3.06
CA ASN A 34 -5.14 20.00 -3.61
C ASN A 34 -5.10 19.97 -5.15
N VAL A 35 -5.16 18.78 -5.76
CA VAL A 35 -5.18 18.60 -7.22
C VAL A 35 -6.46 19.15 -7.86
N GLU A 36 -7.61 19.09 -7.19
CA GLU A 36 -8.87 19.62 -7.72
C GLU A 36 -8.86 21.16 -7.85
N THR A 37 -8.29 21.86 -6.86
CA THR A 37 -8.07 23.31 -6.91
C THR A 37 -7.13 23.73 -8.04
N ILE A 38 -6.13 22.88 -8.35
CA ILE A 38 -5.20 23.09 -9.46
C ILE A 38 -5.94 22.97 -10.80
N ASP A 39 -6.89 22.03 -10.93
CA ASP A 39 -7.63 21.81 -12.19
C ASP A 39 -8.51 23.00 -12.57
N GLU A 40 -9.20 23.62 -11.61
CA GLU A 40 -10.00 24.84 -11.86
C GLU A 40 -9.14 26.04 -12.28
N ALA A 41 -8.01 26.25 -11.59
CA ALA A 41 -7.09 27.33 -11.95
C ALA A 41 -6.35 27.06 -13.27
N TRP A 42 -6.09 25.79 -13.58
CA TRP A 42 -5.51 25.36 -14.86
C TRP A 42 -6.43 25.65 -16.04
N VAL A 43 -7.74 25.49 -15.87
CA VAL A 43 -8.73 25.85 -16.91
C VAL A 43 -8.77 27.36 -17.17
N GLU A 44 -8.81 28.19 -16.11
CA GLU A 44 -8.75 29.66 -16.26
C GLU A 44 -7.41 30.11 -16.90
N PHE A 45 -6.31 29.45 -16.54
CA PHE A 45 -4.99 29.69 -17.14
C PHE A 45 -4.93 29.28 -18.62
N GLN A 46 -5.47 28.12 -18.99
CA GLN A 46 -5.54 27.68 -20.38
C GLN A 46 -6.37 28.63 -21.25
N GLU A 47 -7.49 29.17 -20.74
CA GLU A 47 -8.28 30.16 -21.49
C GLU A 47 -7.47 31.45 -21.76
N ALA A 48 -6.66 31.90 -20.80
CA ALA A 48 -5.82 33.09 -20.97
C ALA A 48 -4.57 32.86 -21.82
N GLN A 49 -4.04 31.64 -21.82
CA GLN A 49 -2.93 31.19 -22.65
C GLN A 49 -3.37 30.74 -24.05
N ASN A 50 -4.68 30.65 -24.33
CA ASN A 50 -5.16 30.32 -25.66
C ASN A 50 -4.90 31.50 -26.60
N GLU A 51 -3.81 31.38 -27.34
CA GLU A 51 -3.34 32.38 -28.30
C GLU A 51 -4.42 32.76 -29.32
N LYS A 52 -5.32 31.82 -29.68
CA LYS A 52 -6.47 32.12 -30.55
C LYS A 52 -7.46 33.09 -29.91
N ILE A 53 -7.80 32.92 -28.63
CA ILE A 53 -8.68 33.85 -27.89
C ILE A 53 -8.04 35.23 -27.79
N ARG A 54 -6.74 35.27 -27.48
CA ARG A 54 -5.98 36.52 -27.40
C ARG A 54 -5.97 37.26 -28.73
N LEU A 55 -5.56 36.59 -29.80
CA LEU A 55 -5.52 37.16 -31.15
C LEU A 55 -6.90 37.56 -31.66
N LEU A 56 -7.95 36.80 -31.35
CA LEU A 56 -9.32 37.17 -31.68
C LEU A 56 -9.74 38.45 -30.97
N GLY A 57 -9.40 38.61 -29.68
CA GLY A 57 -9.64 39.84 -28.94
C GLY A 57 -8.90 41.04 -29.53
N ASP A 58 -7.63 40.85 -29.90
CA ASP A 58 -6.81 41.89 -30.52
C ASP A 58 -7.32 42.24 -31.94
N LEU A 59 -7.75 41.25 -32.72
CA LEU A 59 -8.32 41.42 -34.06
C LEU A 59 -9.65 42.18 -33.98
N ARG A 60 -10.51 41.79 -33.03
CA ARG A 60 -11.77 42.49 -32.78
C ARG A 60 -11.55 43.94 -32.36
N SER A 61 -10.50 44.20 -31.57
CA SER A 61 -10.11 45.57 -31.22
C SER A 61 -9.53 46.34 -32.40
N ALA A 62 -8.70 45.71 -33.23
CA ALA A 62 -8.11 46.36 -34.40
C ALA A 62 -9.15 46.70 -35.48
N MET A 63 -10.19 45.87 -35.63
CA MET A 63 -11.29 46.12 -36.57
C MET A 63 -12.38 47.03 -35.98
N GLY A 64 -12.66 46.91 -34.69
CA GLY A 64 -13.79 47.56 -34.02
C GLY A 64 -13.48 48.91 -33.40
N TYR A 65 -13.86 49.06 -32.12
CA TYR A 65 -13.77 50.32 -31.36
C TYR A 65 -12.32 50.83 -31.25
N GLY A 66 -12.11 52.11 -31.57
CA GLY A 66 -10.81 52.77 -31.72
C GLY A 66 -9.96 52.23 -32.88
N GLY A 67 -10.53 51.36 -33.72
CA GLY A 67 -9.85 50.61 -34.78
C GLY A 67 -10.27 51.04 -36.19
N LEU A 68 -10.16 50.10 -37.13
CA LEU A 68 -10.35 50.32 -38.56
C LEU A 68 -11.68 51.00 -38.89
N ILE A 69 -12.77 50.46 -38.37
CA ILE A 69 -14.12 50.80 -38.84
C ILE A 69 -14.61 52.10 -38.23
N GLU A 70 -14.19 52.38 -37.00
CA GLU A 70 -14.45 53.66 -36.37
C GLU A 70 -13.71 54.79 -37.08
N ASN A 71 -12.40 54.62 -37.32
CA ASN A 71 -11.62 55.61 -38.07
C ASN A 71 -12.15 55.78 -39.49
N PHE A 72 -12.67 54.72 -40.11
CA PHE A 72 -13.33 54.82 -41.42
C PHE A 72 -14.60 55.68 -41.37
N LYS A 73 -15.45 55.47 -40.36
CA LYS A 73 -16.67 56.28 -40.18
C LYS A 73 -16.36 57.72 -39.80
N ASP A 74 -15.36 57.95 -38.96
CA ASP A 74 -14.90 59.30 -38.64
C ASP A 74 -14.27 59.99 -39.84
N TYR A 75 -13.56 59.25 -40.70
CA TYR A 75 -13.08 59.77 -41.97
C TYR A 75 -14.24 60.16 -42.89
N MET A 76 -15.32 59.37 -42.99
CA MET A 76 -16.51 59.75 -43.76
C MET A 76 -17.19 61.03 -43.23
N LEU A 77 -17.19 61.22 -41.90
CA LEU A 77 -17.86 62.35 -41.25
C LEU A 77 -17.04 63.64 -41.27
N ARG A 78 -15.75 63.52 -40.92
CA ARG A 78 -14.86 64.65 -40.62
C ARG A 78 -13.85 64.90 -41.73
N GLN A 79 -13.59 63.88 -42.54
CA GLN A 79 -12.79 63.97 -43.76
C GLN A 79 -11.44 64.66 -43.50
N THR A 80 -10.65 64.10 -42.58
CA THR A 80 -9.28 64.58 -42.29
C THR A 80 -8.24 63.51 -42.59
N ASP A 81 -7.03 63.92 -42.94
CA ASP A 81 -5.91 63.00 -43.24
C ASP A 81 -5.56 62.09 -42.06
N GLU A 82 -5.74 62.57 -40.83
CA GLU A 82 -5.51 61.80 -39.60
C GLU A 82 -6.30 60.49 -39.58
N TYR A 83 -7.60 60.54 -39.91
CA TYR A 83 -8.44 59.35 -39.92
C TYR A 83 -8.09 58.40 -41.07
N LEU A 84 -7.69 58.94 -42.24
CA LEU A 84 -7.22 58.13 -43.36
C LEU A 84 -5.93 57.36 -43.00
N GLU A 85 -4.97 58.02 -42.37
CA GLU A 85 -3.75 57.37 -41.88
C GLU A 85 -4.06 56.27 -40.85
N ASN A 86 -5.00 56.54 -39.94
CA ASN A 86 -5.43 55.54 -38.97
C ASN A 86 -6.14 54.35 -39.63
N VAL A 87 -6.99 54.57 -40.65
CA VAL A 87 -7.60 53.49 -41.42
C VAL A 87 -6.55 52.60 -42.07
N LYS A 88 -5.53 53.19 -42.72
CA LYS A 88 -4.41 52.44 -43.32
C LYS A 88 -3.67 51.63 -42.26
N LYS A 89 -3.32 52.25 -41.13
CA LYS A 89 -2.64 51.61 -40.00
C LYS A 89 -3.43 50.44 -39.42
N PHE A 90 -4.74 50.59 -39.20
CA PHE A 90 -5.57 49.53 -38.64
C PHE A 90 -5.93 48.44 -39.64
N THR A 91 -5.92 48.75 -40.94
CA THR A 91 -5.98 47.75 -42.02
C THR A 91 -4.76 46.83 -41.92
N ASP A 92 -3.55 47.40 -41.92
CA ASP A 92 -2.30 46.64 -41.82
C ASP A 92 -2.23 45.83 -40.52
N LYS A 93 -2.63 46.42 -39.40
CA LYS A 93 -2.70 45.74 -38.10
C LYS A 93 -3.65 44.55 -38.13
N SER A 94 -4.85 44.73 -38.71
CA SER A 94 -5.86 43.66 -38.80
C SER A 94 -5.36 42.52 -39.69
N MET A 95 -4.77 42.83 -40.85
CA MET A 95 -4.15 41.84 -41.74
C MET A 95 -3.01 41.08 -41.06
N GLY A 96 -2.15 41.78 -40.29
CA GLY A 96 -1.09 41.14 -39.52
C GLY A 96 -1.60 40.19 -38.44
N LEU A 97 -2.71 40.54 -37.77
CA LEU A 97 -3.35 39.70 -36.77
C LEU A 97 -4.02 38.48 -37.39
N ILE A 98 -4.72 38.63 -38.53
CA ILE A 98 -5.29 37.52 -39.30
C ILE A 98 -4.20 36.52 -39.66
N LYS A 99 -3.11 37.00 -40.28
CA LYS A 99 -1.96 36.15 -40.67
C LYS A 99 -1.31 35.44 -39.49
N THR A 100 -1.22 36.10 -38.35
CA THR A 100 -0.70 35.48 -37.11
C THR A 100 -1.65 34.38 -36.64
N TYR A 101 -2.96 34.61 -36.69
CA TYR A 101 -3.98 33.63 -36.30
C TYR A 101 -3.93 32.40 -37.22
N GLU A 102 -3.74 32.58 -38.53
CA GLU A 102 -3.62 31.48 -39.50
C GLU A 102 -2.48 30.50 -39.18
N GLY A 103 -1.41 30.98 -38.54
CA GLY A 103 -0.29 30.17 -38.10
C GLY A 103 -0.61 29.18 -36.96
N LEU A 104 -1.79 29.26 -36.33
CA LEU A 104 -2.13 28.49 -35.12
C LEU A 104 -2.81 27.14 -35.39
N GLY A 105 -2.88 26.69 -36.65
CA GLY A 105 -3.54 25.45 -37.04
C GLY A 105 -5.07 25.58 -36.99
N LEU A 106 -5.69 25.65 -38.16
CA LEU A 106 -7.11 25.97 -38.32
C LEU A 106 -7.94 24.75 -38.70
N ASN A 107 -9.20 24.75 -38.27
CA ASN A 107 -10.22 23.93 -38.91
C ASN A 107 -10.86 24.67 -40.10
N ASP A 108 -11.63 23.95 -40.93
CA ASP A 108 -12.24 24.50 -42.15
C ASP A 108 -13.13 25.72 -41.89
N ALA A 109 -13.84 25.75 -40.76
CA ALA A 109 -14.71 26.87 -40.39
C ALA A 109 -13.90 28.11 -39.98
N GLU A 110 -12.79 27.93 -39.26
CA GLU A 110 -11.85 29.01 -38.92
C GLU A 110 -11.19 29.58 -40.17
N THR A 111 -10.76 28.73 -41.11
CA THR A 111 -10.17 29.17 -42.39
C THR A 111 -11.16 30.01 -43.21
N ALA A 112 -12.40 29.54 -43.35
CA ALA A 112 -13.44 30.29 -44.05
C ALA A 112 -13.76 31.63 -43.36
N ALA A 113 -13.83 31.64 -42.03
CA ALA A 113 -14.08 32.86 -41.25
C ALA A 113 -12.94 33.88 -41.40
N LEU A 114 -11.67 33.46 -41.32
CA LEU A 114 -10.53 34.37 -41.51
C LEU A 114 -10.47 34.93 -42.93
N GLY A 115 -10.74 34.12 -43.96
CA GLY A 115 -10.82 34.61 -45.34
C GLY A 115 -11.92 35.67 -45.53
N THR A 116 -13.06 35.49 -44.84
CA THR A 116 -14.15 36.50 -44.83
C THR A 116 -13.69 37.80 -44.16
N LEU A 117 -12.93 37.72 -43.07
CA LEU A 117 -12.38 38.91 -42.39
C LEU A 117 -11.31 39.61 -43.24
N GLU A 118 -10.45 38.85 -43.92
CA GLU A 118 -9.43 39.37 -44.83
C GLU A 118 -10.07 40.17 -45.97
N GLU A 119 -11.12 39.61 -46.60
CA GLU A 119 -11.87 40.27 -47.66
C GLU A 119 -12.47 41.60 -47.17
N ILE A 120 -13.12 41.59 -46.00
CA ILE A 120 -13.76 42.79 -45.46
C ILE A 120 -12.72 43.85 -45.07
N VAL A 121 -11.63 43.47 -44.41
CA VAL A 121 -10.54 44.41 -44.07
C VAL A 121 -9.96 45.04 -45.34
N THR A 122 -9.77 44.25 -46.40
CA THR A 122 -9.32 44.74 -47.71
C THR A 122 -10.30 45.72 -48.32
N VAL A 123 -11.61 45.45 -48.26
CA VAL A 123 -12.66 46.34 -48.76
C VAL A 123 -12.63 47.69 -48.03
N TYR A 124 -12.54 47.70 -46.70
CA TYR A 124 -12.43 48.95 -45.93
C TYR A 124 -11.20 49.77 -46.35
N GLY A 125 -10.04 49.12 -46.51
CA GLY A 125 -8.82 49.80 -46.95
C GLY A 125 -8.94 50.39 -48.36
N ALA A 126 -9.53 49.64 -49.31
CA ALA A 126 -9.73 50.10 -50.68
C ALA A 126 -10.72 51.27 -50.77
N GLN A 127 -11.86 51.16 -50.08
CA GLN A 127 -12.90 52.20 -50.09
C GLN A 127 -12.45 53.49 -49.41
N ALA A 128 -11.53 53.43 -48.45
CA ALA A 128 -10.94 54.62 -47.86
C ALA A 128 -10.14 55.42 -48.90
N GLY A 129 -9.44 54.73 -49.81
CA GLY A 129 -8.78 55.36 -50.95
C GLY A 129 -9.77 55.95 -51.96
N GLU A 130 -10.96 55.37 -52.13
CA GLU A 130 -12.01 55.96 -52.97
C GLU A 130 -12.56 57.25 -52.37
N ILE A 131 -12.78 57.31 -51.05
CA ILE A 131 -13.19 58.53 -50.33
C ILE A 131 -12.14 59.64 -50.53
N GLU A 132 -10.84 59.31 -50.49
CA GLU A 132 -9.74 60.26 -50.73
C GLU A 132 -9.84 60.94 -52.12
N THR A 133 -10.42 60.26 -53.10
CA THR A 133 -10.62 60.83 -54.46
C THR A 133 -11.86 61.71 -54.57
N LEU A 134 -12.77 61.66 -53.58
CA LEU A 134 -13.92 62.55 -53.50
C LEU A 134 -13.44 63.92 -53.00
N THR A 135 -14.06 65.01 -53.49
CA THR A 135 -13.70 66.35 -53.04
C THR A 135 -14.24 66.58 -51.63
N PHE A 136 -13.31 66.64 -50.66
CA PHE A 136 -13.56 66.75 -49.22
C PHE A 136 -14.48 67.90 -48.81
N ASP A 137 -14.50 68.99 -49.58
CA ASP A 137 -15.33 70.16 -49.29
C ASP A 137 -16.71 70.15 -49.98
N ALA A 138 -17.03 69.12 -50.78
CA ALA A 138 -18.17 69.17 -51.70
C ALA A 138 -19.18 68.02 -51.57
N VAL A 139 -18.86 66.94 -50.84
CA VAL A 139 -19.74 65.75 -50.75
C VAL A 139 -20.17 65.53 -49.30
N ALA A 140 -21.49 65.54 -49.07
CA ALA A 140 -22.05 65.34 -47.74
C ALA A 140 -21.89 63.87 -47.25
N PRO A 141 -21.72 63.62 -45.94
CA PRO A 141 -21.49 62.28 -45.40
C PRO A 141 -22.56 61.24 -45.74
N ASP A 142 -23.82 61.66 -45.90
CA ASP A 142 -24.92 60.81 -46.35
C ASP A 142 -24.81 60.43 -47.84
N GLU A 143 -24.28 61.31 -48.69
CA GLU A 143 -23.93 60.97 -50.07
C GLU A 143 -22.73 60.01 -50.15
N ILE A 144 -21.75 60.14 -49.25
CA ILE A 144 -20.64 59.19 -49.14
C ILE A 144 -21.16 57.82 -48.69
N ASP A 145 -21.98 57.76 -47.63
CA ASP A 145 -22.58 56.51 -47.14
C ASP A 145 -23.53 55.85 -48.14
N ALA A 146 -24.19 56.63 -49.01
CA ALA A 146 -25.00 56.08 -50.11
C ALA A 146 -24.15 55.41 -51.20
N LYS A 147 -22.94 55.92 -51.47
CA LYS A 147 -22.01 55.36 -52.46
C LYS A 147 -21.19 54.20 -51.91
N ILE A 148 -20.85 54.27 -50.62
CA ILE A 148 -19.88 53.42 -49.97
C ILE A 148 -20.56 52.67 -48.84
N GLN A 149 -21.19 51.55 -49.19
CA GLN A 149 -21.86 50.66 -48.25
C GLN A 149 -21.06 49.37 -48.08
N ILE A 150 -20.56 49.16 -46.87
CA ILE A 150 -19.95 47.89 -46.45
C ILE A 150 -20.93 47.20 -45.50
N ASP A 151 -21.35 45.99 -45.86
CA ASP A 151 -22.18 45.17 -44.97
C ASP A 151 -21.29 44.58 -43.85
N PRO A 152 -21.56 44.90 -42.57
CA PRO A 152 -20.79 44.34 -41.47
C PRO A 152 -21.16 42.88 -41.15
N ALA A 153 -22.30 42.36 -41.63
CA ALA A 153 -22.85 41.08 -41.21
C ALA A 153 -21.90 39.88 -41.44
N PRO A 154 -21.21 39.74 -42.59
CA PRO A 154 -20.32 38.60 -42.81
C PRO A 154 -19.13 38.59 -41.85
N ALA A 155 -18.55 39.76 -41.55
CA ALA A 155 -17.46 39.84 -40.57
C ALA A 155 -17.93 39.56 -39.14
N LEU A 156 -19.15 39.98 -38.78
CA LEU A 156 -19.72 39.67 -37.46
C LEU A 156 -19.94 38.16 -37.28
N GLU A 157 -20.47 37.49 -38.30
CA GLU A 157 -20.64 36.04 -38.26
C GLU A 157 -19.29 35.32 -38.26
N ALA A 158 -18.30 35.79 -39.03
CA ALA A 158 -16.95 35.25 -39.01
C ALA A 158 -16.29 35.38 -37.62
N LEU A 159 -16.36 36.56 -36.98
CA LEU A 159 -15.85 36.76 -35.61
C LEU A 159 -16.55 35.84 -34.60
N LYS A 160 -17.84 35.58 -34.77
CA LYS A 160 -18.61 34.67 -33.93
C LYS A 160 -18.20 33.21 -34.14
N VAL A 161 -17.94 32.78 -35.37
CA VAL A 161 -17.39 31.45 -35.69
C VAL A 161 -16.02 31.27 -35.03
N LEU A 162 -15.13 32.26 -35.14
CA LEU A 162 -13.82 32.22 -34.49
C LEU A 162 -13.95 32.20 -32.96
N ALA A 163 -14.88 32.95 -32.38
CA ALA A 163 -15.14 32.92 -30.94
C ALA A 163 -15.60 31.53 -30.48
N GLN A 164 -16.51 30.90 -31.22
CA GLN A 164 -16.99 29.54 -30.92
C GLN A 164 -15.89 28.50 -31.06
N ALA A 165 -15.02 28.64 -32.08
CA ALA A 165 -13.88 27.75 -32.26
C ALA A 165 -12.82 27.92 -31.15
N ALA A 166 -12.60 29.15 -30.71
CA ALA A 166 -11.61 29.46 -29.67
C ALA A 166 -12.08 29.08 -28.26
N GLU A 167 -13.39 29.12 -27.96
CA GLU A 167 -13.95 28.77 -26.64
C GLU A 167 -13.97 27.25 -26.32
N GLY A 168 -13.72 26.36 -27.29
CA GLY A 168 -13.67 24.91 -27.07
C GLY A 168 -14.99 24.27 -26.59
N GLN A 169 -14.94 23.01 -26.13
CA GLN A 169 -16.12 22.33 -25.57
C GLN A 169 -16.41 22.79 -24.14
N LYS A 170 -17.29 23.79 -23.97
CA LYS A 170 -17.81 24.18 -22.65
C LYS A 170 -18.56 23.03 -21.98
N LYS A 171 -18.32 22.82 -20.67
CA LYS A 171 -19.26 22.09 -19.81
C LYS A 171 -20.60 22.84 -19.80
N LYS A 172 -21.67 22.17 -20.23
CA LYS A 172 -23.02 22.73 -20.34
C LYS A 172 -23.45 23.34 -18.98
N GLY A 173 -23.68 24.65 -18.93
CA GLY A 173 -24.10 25.36 -17.71
C GLY A 173 -23.00 26.13 -16.97
N ALA A 174 -21.75 26.14 -17.46
CA ALA A 174 -20.69 26.98 -16.90
C ALA A 174 -21.03 28.48 -17.05
N LYS A 175 -20.84 29.26 -15.98
CA LYS A 175 -20.96 30.73 -16.02
C LYS A 175 -19.84 31.32 -16.89
N LYS A 176 -20.11 32.45 -17.56
CA LYS A 176 -19.07 33.20 -18.28
C LYS A 176 -17.99 33.68 -17.29
N SER A 177 -16.71 33.60 -17.68
CA SER A 177 -15.60 34.19 -16.91
C SER A 177 -15.56 35.72 -17.07
N LYS A 178 -14.81 36.42 -16.20
CA LYS A 178 -14.60 37.88 -16.29
C LYS A 178 -14.05 38.28 -17.67
N SER A 179 -13.07 37.53 -18.20
CA SER A 179 -12.50 37.75 -19.54
C SER A 179 -13.55 37.61 -20.64
N GLN A 180 -14.40 36.58 -20.56
CA GLN A 180 -15.49 36.37 -21.53
C GLN A 180 -16.53 37.48 -21.47
N LEU A 181 -16.89 37.95 -20.27
CA LEU A 181 -17.79 39.09 -20.08
C LEU A 181 -17.16 40.38 -20.60
N LEU A 182 -15.88 40.65 -20.34
CA LEU A 182 -15.18 41.82 -20.88
C LEU A 182 -15.10 41.79 -22.41
N ASN A 183 -14.84 40.64 -23.00
CA ASN A 183 -14.86 40.47 -24.45
C ASN A 183 -16.27 40.65 -25.03
N SER A 184 -17.30 40.18 -24.34
CA SER A 184 -18.72 40.37 -24.69
C SER A 184 -19.13 41.85 -24.62
N MET A 185 -18.69 42.58 -23.58
CA MET A 185 -18.88 44.04 -23.51
C MET A 185 -18.18 44.75 -24.67
N ARG A 186 -16.90 44.47 -24.90
CA ARG A 186 -16.14 45.01 -26.06
C ARG A 186 -16.84 44.70 -27.39
N ALA A 187 -17.46 43.52 -27.48
CA ALA A 187 -18.19 43.09 -28.64
C ALA A 187 -19.42 43.95 -28.94
N HIS A 188 -20.20 44.27 -27.91
CA HIS A 188 -21.35 45.16 -28.02
C HIS A 188 -20.97 46.64 -28.11
N LEU A 189 -19.73 47.02 -27.80
CA LEU A 189 -19.26 48.39 -27.94
C LEU A 189 -18.80 48.73 -29.36
N GLY A 190 -18.00 47.84 -29.95
CA GLY A 190 -17.25 48.10 -31.18
C GLY A 190 -18.00 47.72 -32.46
N PHE A 191 -17.33 46.94 -33.32
CA PHE A 191 -17.84 46.61 -34.65
C PHE A 191 -19.23 45.97 -34.59
N GLY A 192 -20.19 46.61 -35.27
CA GLY A 192 -21.60 46.17 -35.31
C GLY A 192 -22.41 46.47 -34.04
N GLY A 193 -21.77 47.02 -33.01
CA GLY A 193 -22.37 47.36 -31.73
C GLY A 193 -22.63 48.85 -31.58
N LEU A 194 -22.67 49.29 -30.32
CA LEU A 194 -23.12 50.59 -29.85
C LEU A 194 -22.54 51.77 -30.63
N ILE A 195 -21.21 51.85 -30.74
CA ILE A 195 -20.52 53.02 -31.29
C ILE A 195 -20.63 53.05 -32.82
N HIS A 196 -20.54 51.88 -33.45
CA HIS A 196 -20.80 51.74 -34.88
C HIS A 196 -22.24 52.15 -35.22
N ASN A 197 -23.22 51.66 -34.44
CA ASN A 197 -24.62 52.02 -34.60
C ASN A 197 -24.85 53.51 -34.32
N PHE A 198 -24.13 54.12 -33.37
CA PHE A 198 -24.22 55.56 -33.10
C PHE A 198 -23.77 56.41 -34.28
N LYS A 199 -22.62 56.10 -34.88
CA LYS A 199 -22.14 56.81 -36.07
C LYS A 199 -23.09 56.63 -37.25
N ASN A 200 -23.63 55.42 -37.45
CA ASN A 200 -24.65 55.18 -38.48
C ASN A 200 -25.96 55.93 -38.20
N LEU A 201 -26.34 56.09 -36.93
CA LEU A 201 -27.49 56.89 -36.53
C LEU A 201 -27.27 58.37 -36.83
N VAL A 202 -26.08 58.92 -36.57
CA VAL A 202 -25.73 60.31 -36.92
C VAL A 202 -25.81 60.53 -38.44
N ILE A 203 -25.30 59.60 -39.24
CA ILE A 203 -25.30 59.71 -40.72
C ILE A 203 -26.72 59.52 -41.28
N ARG A 204 -27.38 58.42 -40.92
CA ARG A 204 -28.64 57.96 -41.55
C ARG A 204 -29.89 58.49 -40.88
N ARG A 205 -29.80 58.86 -39.60
CA ARG A 205 -30.90 59.41 -38.79
C ARG A 205 -32.13 58.50 -38.73
N ASP A 206 -31.89 57.19 -38.74
CA ASP A 206 -32.93 56.15 -38.74
C ASP A 206 -33.25 55.67 -37.33
N ALA A 207 -34.53 55.75 -36.94
CA ALA A 207 -35.02 55.30 -35.64
C ALA A 207 -34.75 53.81 -35.37
N ALA A 208 -34.73 52.95 -36.39
CA ALA A 208 -34.42 51.54 -36.22
C ALA A 208 -32.98 51.30 -35.74
N ILE A 209 -32.05 52.20 -36.05
CA ILE A 209 -30.67 52.14 -35.57
C ILE A 209 -30.62 52.53 -34.09
N ALA A 210 -31.43 53.52 -33.66
CA ALA A 210 -31.54 53.90 -32.26
C ALA A 210 -32.07 52.75 -31.39
N ASP A 211 -33.00 51.93 -31.89
CA ASP A 211 -33.48 50.74 -31.18
C ASP A 211 -32.37 49.68 -31.00
N ARG A 212 -31.52 49.47 -32.00
CA ARG A 212 -30.35 48.57 -31.88
C ARG A 212 -29.36 49.09 -30.83
N LEU A 213 -29.12 50.39 -30.83
CA LEU A 213 -28.29 51.07 -29.83
C LEU A 213 -28.81 50.83 -28.40
N LYS A 214 -30.13 50.94 -28.19
CA LYS A 214 -30.77 50.63 -26.90
C LYS A 214 -30.56 49.17 -26.50
N ALA A 215 -30.63 48.24 -27.46
CA ALA A 215 -30.35 46.83 -27.21
C ALA A 215 -28.87 46.60 -26.82
N ASP A 216 -27.91 47.27 -27.48
CA ASP A 216 -26.50 47.19 -27.14
C ASP A 216 -26.22 47.76 -25.73
N VAL A 217 -26.81 48.92 -25.38
CA VAL A 217 -26.74 49.49 -24.01
C VAL A 217 -27.22 48.46 -22.98
N ALA A 218 -28.37 47.82 -23.23
CA ALA A 218 -28.93 46.83 -22.32
C ALA A 218 -28.04 45.59 -22.19
N ALA A 219 -27.47 45.10 -23.30
CA ALA A 219 -26.56 43.96 -23.32
C ALA A 219 -25.28 44.25 -22.53
N ILE A 220 -24.64 45.40 -22.76
CA ILE A 220 -23.43 45.81 -22.04
C ILE A 220 -23.72 45.96 -20.54
N THR A 221 -24.87 46.56 -20.18
CA THR A 221 -25.28 46.71 -18.77
C THR A 221 -25.49 45.35 -18.10
N ALA A 222 -26.10 44.39 -18.81
CA ALA A 222 -26.29 43.04 -18.32
C ALA A 222 -24.96 42.29 -18.14
N ASP A 223 -24.04 42.38 -19.09
CA ASP A 223 -22.71 41.78 -18.98
C ASP A 223 -21.89 42.43 -17.83
N ALA A 224 -21.97 43.75 -17.65
CA ALA A 224 -21.34 44.45 -16.53
C ALA A 224 -21.92 44.01 -15.17
N ALA A 225 -23.24 43.83 -15.07
CA ALA A 225 -23.89 43.31 -13.87
C ALA A 225 -23.46 41.86 -13.57
N ALA A 226 -23.37 41.02 -14.61
CA ALA A 226 -22.84 39.66 -14.48
C ALA A 226 -21.37 39.67 -14.05
N TYR A 227 -20.57 40.61 -14.54
CA TYR A 227 -19.18 40.79 -14.15
C TYR A 227 -19.07 41.14 -12.66
N LYS A 228 -19.87 42.12 -12.19
CA LYS A 228 -19.94 42.48 -10.76
C LYS A 228 -20.34 41.30 -9.88
N ALA A 229 -21.25 40.44 -10.34
CA ALA A 229 -21.70 39.26 -9.62
C ALA A 229 -20.63 38.17 -9.44
N LEU A 230 -19.53 38.20 -10.21
CA LEU A 230 -18.37 37.32 -10.03
C LEU A 230 -17.44 37.78 -8.90
N GLY A 231 -17.72 38.93 -8.26
CA GLY A 231 -16.86 39.56 -7.27
C GLY A 231 -15.83 40.47 -7.94
N VAL A 232 -15.80 41.74 -7.52
CA VAL A 232 -14.94 42.78 -8.09
C VAL A 232 -14.15 43.49 -7.01
N SER A 233 -12.94 43.93 -7.34
CA SER A 233 -12.19 44.86 -6.50
C SER A 233 -12.83 46.25 -6.49
N ASP A 234 -12.47 47.10 -5.53
CA ASP A 234 -12.92 48.50 -5.51
C ASP A 234 -12.53 49.24 -6.79
N ASN A 235 -11.38 48.89 -7.38
CA ASN A 235 -10.91 49.46 -8.64
C ASN A 235 -11.74 48.97 -9.83
N GLU A 236 -11.98 47.66 -9.94
CA GLU A 236 -12.88 47.10 -10.96
C GLU A 236 -14.28 47.70 -10.87
N GLY A 237 -14.79 47.92 -9.66
CA GLY A 237 -16.07 48.58 -9.43
C GLY A 237 -16.14 49.98 -10.06
N LYS A 238 -15.11 50.80 -9.80
CA LYS A 238 -15.00 52.15 -10.39
C LYS A 238 -14.89 52.11 -11.90
N LEU A 239 -14.02 51.27 -12.45
CA LEU A 239 -13.84 51.13 -13.90
C LEU A 239 -15.14 50.70 -14.60
N LEU A 240 -15.93 49.81 -13.97
CA LEU A 240 -17.25 49.43 -14.49
C LEU A 240 -18.25 50.58 -14.41
N ASP A 241 -18.21 51.40 -13.37
CA ASP A 241 -19.07 52.57 -13.25
C ASP A 241 -18.72 53.66 -14.28
N ASP A 242 -17.43 53.90 -14.51
CA ASP A 242 -16.93 54.81 -15.55
C ASP A 242 -17.37 54.34 -16.95
N LEU A 243 -17.20 53.04 -17.23
CA LEU A 243 -17.71 52.40 -18.45
C LEU A 243 -19.20 52.65 -18.61
N LEU A 244 -20.01 52.27 -17.60
CA LEU A 244 -21.47 52.41 -17.66
C LEU A 244 -21.93 53.87 -17.78
N GLY A 245 -21.18 54.82 -17.22
CA GLY A 245 -21.42 56.24 -17.38
C GLY A 245 -21.33 56.69 -18.84
N VAL A 246 -20.29 56.27 -19.56
CA VAL A 246 -20.13 56.57 -21.00
C VAL A 246 -21.23 55.87 -21.82
N ILE A 247 -21.58 54.62 -21.50
CA ILE A 247 -22.64 53.89 -22.21
C ILE A 247 -24.01 54.55 -22.04
N ALA A 248 -24.30 55.05 -20.84
CA ALA A 248 -25.50 55.83 -20.59
C ALA A 248 -25.50 57.15 -21.38
N ALA A 249 -24.33 57.78 -21.58
CA ALA A 249 -24.20 58.98 -22.39
C ALA A 249 -24.53 58.71 -23.87
N TYR A 250 -24.02 57.61 -24.45
CA TYR A 250 -24.39 57.18 -25.81
C TYR A 250 -25.89 56.93 -25.95
N GLY A 251 -26.51 56.26 -24.97
CA GLY A 251 -27.96 56.02 -24.97
C GLY A 251 -28.77 57.33 -25.01
N LYS A 252 -28.37 58.35 -24.23
CA LYS A 252 -29.01 59.68 -24.23
C LYS A 252 -28.73 60.44 -25.53
N ALA A 253 -27.49 60.41 -26.01
CA ALA A 253 -27.11 61.08 -27.24
C ALA A 253 -27.87 60.52 -28.45
N ALA A 254 -28.15 59.22 -28.49
CA ALA A 254 -28.94 58.62 -29.57
C ALA A 254 -30.36 59.21 -29.67
N GLU A 255 -30.99 59.52 -28.55
CA GLU A 255 -32.30 60.20 -28.54
C GLU A 255 -32.17 61.66 -29.01
N ALA A 256 -31.10 62.34 -28.61
CA ALA A 256 -30.81 63.71 -29.05
C ALA A 256 -30.49 63.80 -30.55
N VAL A 257 -29.83 62.80 -31.15
CA VAL A 257 -29.57 62.72 -32.59
C VAL A 257 -30.88 62.76 -33.38
N LEU A 258 -31.87 61.94 -32.99
CA LEU A 258 -33.17 61.91 -33.67
C LEU A 258 -33.94 63.22 -33.50
N ALA A 259 -33.83 63.87 -32.33
CA ALA A 259 -34.45 65.16 -32.08
C ALA A 259 -33.86 66.26 -32.98
N GLN A 260 -32.53 66.40 -33.01
CA GLN A 260 -31.84 67.39 -33.87
C GLN A 260 -32.04 67.10 -35.36
N ALA A 261 -32.10 65.82 -35.75
CA ALA A 261 -32.45 65.43 -37.12
C ALA A 261 -33.87 65.90 -37.50
N GLY A 262 -34.83 65.81 -36.56
CA GLY A 262 -36.18 66.35 -36.74
C GLY A 262 -36.23 67.88 -36.89
N GLU A 263 -35.22 68.58 -36.37
CA GLU A 263 -35.03 70.03 -36.51
C GLU A 263 -34.26 70.42 -37.79
N GLY A 264 -33.81 69.43 -38.59
CA GLY A 264 -33.12 69.64 -39.86
C GLY A 264 -31.60 69.83 -39.75
N ALA A 265 -30.99 69.47 -38.62
CA ALA A 265 -29.54 69.53 -38.46
C ALA A 265 -28.82 68.56 -39.42
N SER A 266 -27.67 68.99 -39.96
CA SER A 266 -26.84 68.14 -40.82
C SER A 266 -26.10 67.06 -40.00
N PRO A 267 -25.62 65.96 -40.63
CA PRO A 267 -24.84 64.95 -39.90
C PRO A 267 -23.59 65.53 -39.22
N GLN A 268 -22.94 66.52 -39.83
CA GLN A 268 -21.78 67.18 -39.25
C GLN A 268 -22.14 68.05 -38.05
N ASP A 269 -23.25 68.79 -38.12
CA ASP A 269 -23.73 69.59 -36.97
C ASP A 269 -24.05 68.69 -35.78
N ILE A 270 -24.68 67.54 -36.05
CA ILE A 270 -25.01 66.54 -35.03
C ILE A 270 -23.75 65.89 -34.45
N ASP A 271 -22.78 65.46 -35.28
CA ASP A 271 -21.51 64.88 -34.80
C ASP A 271 -20.74 65.89 -33.94
N GLN A 272 -20.71 67.17 -34.33
CA GLN A 272 -20.04 68.21 -33.57
C GLN A 272 -20.74 68.52 -32.25
N ALA A 273 -22.08 68.59 -32.24
CA ALA A 273 -22.86 68.94 -31.05
C ALA A 273 -22.95 67.80 -30.03
N LEU A 274 -22.96 66.55 -30.51
CA LEU A 274 -23.16 65.34 -29.70
C LEU A 274 -21.93 64.43 -29.65
N SER A 275 -20.75 65.00 -29.89
CA SER A 275 -19.48 64.28 -29.71
C SER A 275 -19.33 63.84 -28.25
N ILE A 276 -19.09 62.54 -28.06
CA ILE A 276 -18.87 61.95 -26.74
C ILE A 276 -17.38 61.70 -26.58
N ASP A 277 -16.82 62.22 -25.48
CA ASP A 277 -15.48 61.82 -25.04
C ASP A 277 -15.54 60.42 -24.44
N ASP A 278 -14.91 59.49 -25.14
CA ASP A 278 -14.88 58.06 -24.85
C ASP A 278 -13.51 57.61 -24.30
N SER A 279 -12.63 58.56 -23.95
CA SER A 279 -11.36 58.28 -23.28
C SER A 279 -11.56 57.47 -22.00
N ALA A 280 -12.54 57.84 -21.17
CA ALA A 280 -12.90 57.11 -19.96
C ALA A 280 -13.35 55.67 -20.23
N LEU A 281 -14.02 55.42 -21.37
CA LEU A 281 -14.41 54.07 -21.78
C LEU A 281 -13.16 53.24 -22.16
N THR A 282 -12.24 53.82 -22.92
CA THR A 282 -10.99 53.16 -23.29
C THR A 282 -10.14 52.83 -22.06
N ASP A 283 -10.00 53.78 -21.14
CA ASP A 283 -9.27 53.61 -19.88
C ASP A 283 -9.94 52.54 -19.00
N ALA A 284 -11.27 52.54 -18.89
CA ALA A 284 -12.02 51.52 -18.17
C ALA A 284 -11.79 50.11 -18.73
N LEU A 285 -11.90 49.93 -20.05
CA LEU A 285 -11.68 48.63 -20.70
C LEU A 285 -10.23 48.16 -20.64
N GLY A 286 -9.27 49.10 -20.66
CA GLY A 286 -7.85 48.84 -20.47
C GLY A 286 -7.54 48.44 -19.03
N GLY A 287 -8.06 49.19 -18.06
CA GLY A 287 -7.93 48.93 -16.63
C GLY A 287 -8.54 47.59 -16.23
N LEU A 288 -9.75 47.26 -16.71
CA LEU A 288 -10.37 45.96 -16.46
C LEU A 288 -9.54 44.82 -17.05
N LYS A 289 -8.99 44.99 -18.25
CA LYS A 289 -8.08 43.99 -18.85
C LYS A 289 -6.81 43.81 -18.00
N ALA A 290 -6.24 44.90 -17.50
CA ALA A 290 -5.06 44.87 -16.63
C ALA A 290 -5.37 44.17 -15.31
N GLU A 291 -6.49 44.50 -14.65
CA GLU A 291 -6.87 43.87 -13.39
C GLU A 291 -7.14 42.36 -13.57
N ILE A 292 -7.85 41.96 -14.63
CA ILE A 292 -8.06 40.53 -14.93
C ILE A 292 -6.71 39.84 -15.09
N LYS A 293 -5.76 40.46 -15.82
CA LYS A 293 -4.42 39.90 -16.01
C LYS A 293 -3.67 39.79 -14.69
N ASP A 294 -3.74 40.79 -13.83
CA ASP A 294 -3.04 40.82 -12.54
C ASP A 294 -3.64 39.80 -11.57
N GLN A 295 -4.96 39.70 -11.49
CA GLN A 295 -5.66 38.67 -10.72
C GLN A 295 -5.31 37.27 -11.21
N LEU A 296 -5.24 37.06 -12.53
CA LEU A 296 -4.88 35.78 -13.10
C LEU A 296 -3.40 35.43 -12.83
N THR A 297 -2.50 36.41 -12.91
CA THR A 297 -1.09 36.23 -12.59
C THR A 297 -0.90 35.90 -11.10
N ALA A 298 -1.61 36.60 -10.22
CA ALA A 298 -1.59 36.33 -8.78
C ALA A 298 -2.16 34.94 -8.44
N LYS A 299 -3.26 34.54 -9.08
CA LYS A 299 -3.81 33.18 -8.96
C LYS A 299 -2.82 32.14 -9.47
N SER A 300 -2.16 32.38 -10.60
CA SER A 300 -1.14 31.49 -11.16
C SER A 300 0.03 31.30 -10.19
N GLN A 301 0.52 32.38 -9.60
CA GLN A 301 1.58 32.29 -8.59
C GLN A 301 1.10 31.53 -7.35
N ALA A 302 -0.13 31.78 -6.88
CA ALA A 302 -0.69 31.03 -5.76
C ALA A 302 -0.83 29.53 -6.08
N VAL A 303 -1.18 29.17 -7.32
CA VAL A 303 -1.21 27.78 -7.78
C VAL A 303 0.19 27.18 -7.79
N GLU A 304 1.19 27.90 -8.30
CA GLU A 304 2.59 27.46 -8.28
C GLU A 304 3.10 27.25 -6.85
N ASP A 305 2.83 28.18 -5.94
CA ASP A 305 3.16 28.06 -4.52
C ASP A 305 2.44 26.86 -3.87
N THR A 306 1.18 26.61 -4.21
CA THR A 306 0.44 25.43 -3.72
C THR A 306 0.99 24.13 -4.31
N LEU A 307 1.45 24.13 -5.56
CA LEU A 307 2.09 22.98 -6.21
C LEU A 307 3.43 22.65 -5.56
N GLU A 308 4.23 23.65 -5.22
CA GLU A 308 5.46 23.46 -4.44
C GLU A 308 5.14 22.88 -3.06
N GLY A 309 4.14 23.42 -2.36
CA GLY A 309 3.68 22.88 -1.09
C GLY A 309 3.18 21.43 -1.19
N VAL A 310 2.45 21.08 -2.26
CA VAL A 310 2.03 19.70 -2.54
C VAL A 310 3.23 18.80 -2.80
N ARG A 311 4.21 19.25 -3.58
CA ARG A 311 5.44 18.51 -3.86
C ARG A 311 6.21 18.21 -2.58
N ASP A 312 6.35 19.18 -1.68
CA ASP A 312 7.00 19.00 -0.38
C ASP A 312 6.23 18.01 0.51
N LEU A 313 4.90 18.11 0.55
CA LEU A 313 4.06 17.14 1.27
C LEU A 313 4.19 15.72 0.71
N VAL A 314 4.22 15.58 -0.62
CA VAL A 314 4.46 14.29 -1.29
C VAL A 314 5.84 13.76 -0.91
N GLN A 315 6.88 14.58 -0.96
CA GLN A 315 8.25 14.18 -0.64
C GLN A 315 8.40 13.76 0.83
N ILE A 316 7.81 14.52 1.76
CA ILE A 316 7.76 14.14 3.20
C ILE A 316 7.01 12.82 3.37
N SER A 317 5.87 12.64 2.70
CA SER A 317 5.10 11.39 2.74
C SER A 317 5.91 10.20 2.27
N VAL A 318 6.67 10.34 1.17
CA VAL A 318 7.58 9.30 0.67
C VAL A 318 8.63 8.96 1.72
N TRP A 319 9.31 9.96 2.31
CA TRP A 319 10.33 9.70 3.33
C TRP A 319 9.76 9.05 4.59
N VAL A 320 8.59 9.49 5.07
CA VAL A 320 7.89 8.86 6.20
C VAL A 320 7.57 7.40 5.88
N THR A 321 7.12 7.10 4.66
CA THR A 321 6.84 5.73 4.20
C THR A 321 8.10 4.88 4.21
N VAL A 322 9.20 5.39 3.65
CA VAL A 322 10.49 4.71 3.61
C VAL A 322 10.99 4.41 5.02
N VAL A 323 10.93 5.39 5.93
CA VAL A 323 11.35 5.22 7.33
C VAL A 323 10.48 4.20 8.05
N MET A 324 9.15 4.27 7.91
CA MET A 324 8.23 3.32 8.55
C MET A 324 8.42 1.89 8.04
N LEU A 325 8.57 1.70 6.73
CA LEU A 325 8.88 0.39 6.14
C LEU A 325 10.24 -0.14 6.63
N THR A 326 11.24 0.72 6.69
CA THR A 326 12.57 0.35 7.21
C THR A 326 12.48 -0.09 8.67
N LEU A 327 11.77 0.68 9.52
CA LEU A 327 11.56 0.33 10.92
C LEU A 327 10.77 -0.98 11.08
N LEU A 328 9.77 -1.23 10.24
CA LEU A 328 9.02 -2.49 10.23
C LEU A 328 9.92 -3.67 9.86
N VAL A 329 10.74 -3.55 8.82
CA VAL A 329 11.68 -4.60 8.39
C VAL A 329 12.74 -4.86 9.47
N VAL A 330 13.41 -3.81 9.95
CA VAL A 330 14.45 -3.91 10.97
C VAL A 330 13.86 -4.44 12.29
N GLY A 331 12.70 -3.94 12.70
CA GLY A 331 12.01 -4.38 13.91
C GLY A 331 11.56 -5.85 13.84
N SER A 332 11.03 -6.27 12.69
CA SER A 332 10.64 -7.67 12.46
C SER A 332 11.86 -8.59 12.43
N TYR A 333 12.94 -8.19 11.74
CA TYR A 333 14.19 -8.93 11.72
C TYR A 333 14.79 -9.09 13.12
N TRP A 334 14.85 -7.99 13.88
CA TRP A 334 15.33 -7.99 15.26
C TRP A 334 14.49 -8.90 16.16
N LEU A 335 13.16 -8.84 16.05
CA LEU A 335 12.24 -9.70 16.79
C LEU A 335 12.47 -11.18 16.46
N LEU A 336 12.48 -11.54 15.16
CA LEU A 336 12.65 -12.93 14.75
C LEU A 336 14.00 -13.50 15.16
N ASN A 337 15.08 -12.73 14.97
CA ASN A 337 16.42 -13.24 15.23
C ASN A 337 16.73 -13.36 16.73
N PHE A 338 16.39 -12.36 17.53
CA PHE A 338 16.76 -12.33 18.95
C PHE A 338 15.69 -12.89 19.89
N ARG A 339 14.39 -12.78 19.57
CA ARG A 339 13.32 -13.24 20.47
C ARG A 339 12.77 -14.62 20.16
N VAL A 340 12.94 -15.08 18.92
CA VAL A 340 12.40 -16.38 18.47
C VAL A 340 13.54 -17.35 18.18
N ARG A 341 14.37 -17.04 17.17
CA ARG A 341 15.38 -17.96 16.66
C ARG A 341 16.42 -18.36 17.71
N GLY A 342 17.04 -17.39 18.39
CA GLY A 342 18.08 -17.64 19.41
C GLY A 342 17.59 -18.55 20.55
N PRO A 343 16.54 -18.16 21.28
CA PRO A 343 16.02 -18.95 22.39
C PRO A 343 15.51 -20.35 21.99
N ILE A 344 14.92 -20.50 20.80
CA ILE A 344 14.53 -21.83 20.29
C ILE A 344 15.77 -22.69 20.02
N MET A 345 16.82 -22.14 19.42
CA MET A 345 18.07 -22.87 19.21
C MET A 345 18.72 -23.28 20.54
N GLU A 346 18.70 -22.41 21.56
CA GLU A 346 19.22 -22.71 22.90
C GLU A 346 18.47 -23.86 23.57
N ILE A 347 17.12 -23.83 23.56
CA ILE A 347 16.30 -24.92 24.11
C ILE A 347 16.51 -26.22 23.31
N THR A 348 16.59 -26.12 21.98
CA THR A 348 16.86 -27.29 21.12
C THR A 348 18.22 -27.91 21.43
N GLY A 349 19.25 -27.08 21.67
CA GLY A 349 20.57 -27.53 22.11
C GLY A 349 20.51 -28.26 23.45
N ALA A 350 19.85 -27.69 24.45
CA ALA A 350 19.69 -28.32 25.76
C ALA A 350 18.93 -29.66 25.68
N MET A 351 17.91 -29.75 24.83
CA MET A 351 17.19 -31.00 24.59
C MET A 351 18.08 -32.08 23.94
N ASN A 352 18.93 -31.70 22.98
CA ASN A 352 19.88 -32.62 22.35
C ASN A 352 20.92 -33.13 23.36
N GLU A 353 21.43 -32.27 24.24
CA GLU A 353 22.34 -32.69 25.31
C GLU A 353 21.67 -33.67 26.28
N LEU A 354 20.43 -33.39 26.68
CA LEU A 354 19.66 -34.27 27.55
C LEU A 354 19.42 -35.63 26.88
N ALA A 355 19.07 -35.64 25.59
CA ALA A 355 18.93 -36.86 24.79
C ALA A 355 20.27 -37.62 24.64
N GLY A 356 21.40 -36.91 24.68
CA GLY A 356 22.74 -37.49 24.72
C GLY A 356 23.15 -38.04 26.10
N GLY A 357 22.30 -37.93 27.12
CA GLY A 357 22.55 -38.43 28.47
C GLY A 357 23.18 -37.43 29.43
N ASN A 358 23.37 -36.16 29.04
CA ASN A 358 23.85 -35.12 29.95
C ASN A 358 22.71 -34.59 30.83
N LEU A 359 22.55 -35.20 32.01
CA LEU A 359 21.55 -34.78 32.99
C LEU A 359 21.94 -33.49 33.73
N GLU A 360 23.17 -32.99 33.60
CA GLU A 360 23.59 -31.75 34.28
C GLU A 360 23.29 -30.49 33.45
N VAL A 361 22.79 -30.63 32.22
CA VAL A 361 22.50 -29.50 31.33
C VAL A 361 21.53 -28.51 31.99
N LYS A 362 21.85 -27.21 31.91
CA LYS A 362 20.97 -26.13 32.38
C LYS A 362 19.98 -25.77 31.29
N ILE A 363 18.68 -25.74 31.61
CA ILE A 363 17.64 -25.41 30.64
C ILE A 363 17.56 -23.87 30.45
N PRO A 364 17.94 -23.33 29.26
CA PRO A 364 17.91 -21.90 29.00
C PRO A 364 16.46 -21.38 29.00
N GLY A 365 16.25 -20.16 29.50
CA GLY A 365 14.93 -19.53 29.50
C GLY A 365 13.94 -20.03 30.55
N LEU A 366 14.35 -20.97 31.43
CA LEU A 366 13.52 -21.46 32.53
C LEU A 366 13.12 -20.31 33.47
N GLY A 367 11.83 -20.18 33.77
CA GLY A 367 11.27 -19.12 34.62
C GLY A 367 10.91 -17.83 33.87
N GLN A 368 11.20 -17.71 32.56
CA GLN A 368 10.74 -16.59 31.76
C GLN A 368 9.23 -16.68 31.49
N LYS A 369 8.50 -15.56 31.63
CA LYS A 369 7.06 -15.49 31.35
C LYS A 369 6.77 -15.27 29.86
N THR A 370 7.31 -16.13 29.02
CA THR A 370 7.20 -16.08 27.55
C THR A 370 6.77 -17.44 27.00
N GLU A 371 6.30 -17.51 25.76
CA GLU A 371 5.94 -18.77 25.11
C GLU A 371 7.15 -19.74 25.04
N VAL A 372 8.36 -19.19 24.87
CA VAL A 372 9.61 -19.97 24.91
C VAL A 372 9.94 -20.45 26.34
N GLY A 373 9.66 -19.63 27.36
CA GLY A 373 9.82 -20.04 28.77
C GLY A 373 8.86 -21.16 29.18
N GLU A 374 7.65 -21.20 28.60
CA GLU A 374 6.72 -22.33 28.74
C GLU A 374 7.30 -23.62 28.12
N MET A 375 7.97 -23.53 26.97
CA MET A 375 8.71 -24.67 26.39
C MET A 375 9.87 -25.11 27.28
N ALA A 376 10.64 -24.17 27.85
CA ALA A 376 11.72 -24.47 28.78
C ALA A 376 11.22 -25.23 30.02
N ALA A 377 10.06 -24.85 30.55
CA ALA A 377 9.43 -25.56 31.67
C ALA A 377 9.05 -27.00 31.30
N ALA A 378 8.58 -27.25 30.07
CA ALA A 378 8.32 -28.61 29.61
C ALA A 378 9.61 -29.44 29.49
N VAL A 379 10.69 -28.87 28.96
CA VAL A 379 12.00 -29.55 28.89
C VAL A 379 12.56 -29.84 30.29
N GLN A 380 12.32 -28.96 31.26
CA GLN A 380 12.69 -29.19 32.66
C GLN A 380 12.00 -30.44 33.24
N VAL A 381 10.71 -30.65 32.94
CA VAL A 381 10.00 -31.88 33.35
C VAL A 381 10.61 -33.13 32.70
N PHE A 382 11.03 -33.05 31.43
CA PHE A 382 11.75 -34.16 30.78
C PHE A 382 13.08 -34.46 31.46
N LYS A 383 13.83 -33.43 31.86
CA LYS A 383 15.08 -33.59 32.60
C LYS A 383 14.86 -34.29 33.94
N GLU A 384 13.89 -33.84 34.72
CA GLU A 384 13.54 -34.44 36.02
C GLU A 384 13.14 -35.92 35.87
N ASN A 385 12.36 -36.25 34.83
CA ASN A 385 12.01 -37.64 34.54
C ASN A 385 13.23 -38.48 34.13
N ALA A 386 14.15 -37.92 33.35
CA ALA A 386 15.37 -38.63 32.96
C ALA A 386 16.31 -38.89 34.15
N GLU A 387 16.43 -37.91 35.07
CA GLU A 387 17.15 -38.07 36.34
C GLU A 387 16.53 -39.17 37.20
N GLU A 388 15.20 -39.20 37.32
CA GLU A 388 14.49 -40.22 38.09
C GLU A 388 14.66 -41.63 37.49
N VAL A 389 14.57 -41.77 36.16
CA VAL A 389 14.85 -43.04 35.48
C VAL A 389 16.30 -43.50 35.71
N HIS A 390 17.27 -42.58 35.65
CA HIS A 390 18.67 -42.89 35.93
C HIS A 390 18.86 -43.35 37.38
N ARG A 391 18.24 -42.67 38.34
CA ARG A 391 18.26 -43.04 39.76
C ARG A 391 17.68 -44.43 39.98
N MET A 392 16.48 -44.72 39.47
CA MET A 392 15.85 -46.04 39.56
C MET A 392 16.70 -47.15 38.95
N THR A 393 17.37 -46.88 37.83
CA THR A 393 18.25 -47.86 37.17
C THR A 393 19.48 -48.14 38.03
N SER A 394 20.09 -47.10 38.61
CA SER A 394 21.23 -47.24 39.52
C SER A 394 20.86 -48.02 40.79
N GLU A 395 19.68 -47.77 41.35
CA GLU A 395 19.17 -48.47 42.53
C GLU A 395 18.96 -49.95 42.23
N ARG A 396 18.31 -50.28 41.10
CA ARG A 396 18.14 -51.67 40.65
C ARG A 396 19.46 -52.39 40.47
N GLU A 397 20.47 -51.76 39.85
CA GLU A 397 21.79 -52.36 39.73
C GLU A 397 22.43 -52.65 41.10
N THR A 398 22.27 -51.74 42.07
CA THR A 398 22.79 -51.97 43.42
C THR A 398 22.06 -53.11 44.15
N GLU A 399 20.73 -53.21 43.99
CA GLU A 399 19.93 -54.28 44.55
C GLU A 399 20.26 -55.63 43.92
N GLU A 400 20.40 -55.70 42.59
CA GLU A 400 20.83 -56.92 41.91
C GLU A 400 22.22 -57.38 42.36
N ARG A 401 23.15 -56.44 42.55
CA ARG A 401 24.49 -56.75 43.08
C ARG A 401 24.41 -57.25 44.52
N ARG A 402 23.56 -56.66 45.37
CA ARG A 402 23.32 -57.14 46.74
C ARG A 402 22.69 -58.52 46.74
N ASN A 403 21.69 -58.77 45.91
CA ASN A 403 20.99 -60.05 45.82
C ASN A 403 21.92 -61.16 45.31
N ARG A 404 22.74 -60.88 44.28
CA ARG A 404 23.78 -61.83 43.82
C ARG A 404 24.80 -62.17 44.90
N ARG A 405 25.22 -61.20 45.72
CA ARG A 405 26.12 -61.45 46.86
C ARG A 405 25.46 -62.32 47.93
N ARG A 406 24.19 -62.03 48.26
CA ARG A 406 23.41 -62.83 49.22
C ARG A 406 23.24 -64.26 48.76
N LEU A 407 22.79 -64.48 47.51
CA LEU A 407 22.61 -65.82 46.95
C LEU A 407 23.91 -66.62 46.94
N ARG A 408 25.04 -66.00 46.61
CA ARG A 408 26.36 -66.66 46.70
C ARG A 408 26.70 -67.09 48.13
N GLY A 409 26.39 -66.25 49.13
CA GLY A 409 26.59 -66.58 50.55
C GLY A 409 25.72 -67.76 51.00
N GLU A 410 24.45 -67.78 50.60
CA GLU A 410 23.52 -68.87 50.91
C GLU A 410 23.95 -70.20 50.28
N VAL A 411 24.42 -70.20 49.02
CA VAL A 411 24.95 -71.39 48.34
C VAL A 411 26.22 -71.92 49.01
N LEU A 412 27.14 -71.05 49.44
CA LEU A 412 28.35 -71.46 50.16
C LEU A 412 28.02 -72.11 51.51
N ALA A 413 27.07 -71.53 52.27
CA ALA A 413 26.62 -72.11 53.54
C ALA A 413 25.96 -73.49 53.34
N LEU A 414 25.16 -73.64 52.27
CA LEU A 414 24.55 -74.92 51.92
C LEU A 414 25.60 -76.00 51.61
N ASN A 415 26.65 -75.64 50.86
CA ASN A 415 27.74 -76.58 50.55
C ASN A 415 28.49 -77.04 51.82
N SER A 416 28.79 -76.13 52.75
CA SER A 416 29.47 -76.50 54.00
C SER A 416 28.61 -77.43 54.89
N ALA A 417 27.30 -77.18 54.98
CA ALA A 417 26.39 -78.07 55.72
C ALA A 417 26.31 -79.47 55.08
N LEU A 418 26.33 -79.55 53.75
CA LEU A 418 26.36 -80.81 53.01
C LEU A 418 27.66 -81.60 53.27
N GLU A 419 28.82 -80.93 53.29
CA GLU A 419 30.11 -81.56 53.61
C GLU A 419 30.13 -82.18 55.02
N GLU A 420 29.56 -81.49 56.01
CA GLU A 420 29.45 -81.96 57.39
C GLU A 420 28.52 -83.19 57.51
N GLU A 421 27.37 -83.17 56.84
CA GLU A 421 26.43 -84.29 56.85
C GLU A 421 27.02 -85.55 56.20
N VAL A 422 27.74 -85.37 55.08
CA VAL A 422 28.44 -86.48 54.40
C VAL A 422 29.56 -87.05 55.27
N ALA A 423 30.34 -86.20 55.95
CA ALA A 423 31.39 -86.66 56.87
C ALA A 423 30.81 -87.51 58.02
N ASN A 424 29.72 -87.05 58.64
CA ASN A 424 29.03 -87.79 59.70
C ASN A 424 28.48 -89.15 59.20
N ALA A 425 27.95 -89.20 57.97
CA ALA A 425 27.47 -90.45 57.38
C ALA A 425 28.60 -91.46 57.13
N VAL A 426 29.79 -91.00 56.71
CA VAL A 426 30.97 -91.85 56.49
C VAL A 426 31.49 -92.44 57.80
N ASP A 427 31.54 -91.64 58.88
CA ASP A 427 31.98 -92.13 60.19
C ASP A 427 31.05 -93.21 60.75
N LEU A 428 29.73 -93.05 60.58
CA LEU A 428 28.74 -94.06 60.98
C LEU A 428 28.91 -95.39 60.24
N VAL A 429 29.25 -95.35 58.95
CA VAL A 429 29.52 -96.57 58.15
C VAL A 429 30.79 -97.27 58.66
N LYS A 430 31.84 -96.50 58.98
CA LYS A 430 33.12 -97.02 59.48
C LYS A 430 32.96 -97.77 60.81
N GLU A 431 32.14 -97.25 61.71
CA GLU A 431 31.82 -97.91 63.00
C GLU A 431 31.17 -99.28 62.80
N ARG A 432 30.21 -99.40 61.88
CA ARG A 432 29.49 -100.67 61.62
C ARG A 432 30.36 -101.73 60.96
N VAL A 433 31.35 -101.35 60.16
CA VAL A 433 32.29 -102.29 59.53
C VAL A 433 33.16 -103.00 60.58
N VAL A 434 33.58 -102.28 61.63
CA VAL A 434 34.35 -102.87 62.75
C VAL A 434 33.55 -103.95 63.48
N THR A 435 32.26 -103.71 63.71
CA THR A 435 31.37 -104.68 64.39
C THR A 435 31.17 -105.98 63.59
N VAL A 436 31.19 -105.88 62.26
CA VAL A 436 31.09 -107.03 61.34
C VAL A 436 32.39 -107.85 61.33
N GLU A 437 33.55 -107.19 61.36
CA GLU A 437 34.87 -107.86 61.42
C GLU A 437 35.03 -108.68 62.71
N GLU A 438 34.62 -108.12 63.84
CA GLU A 438 34.65 -108.80 65.14
C GLU A 438 33.75 -110.04 65.15
N SER A 439 32.52 -109.91 64.64
CA SER A 439 31.57 -111.03 64.54
C SER A 439 32.09 -112.18 63.66
N ALA A 440 32.80 -111.85 62.57
CA ALA A 440 33.40 -112.86 61.69
C ALA A 440 34.56 -113.61 62.36
N ARG A 441 35.37 -112.94 63.19
CA ARG A 441 36.43 -113.59 63.98
C ARG A 441 35.86 -114.56 65.01
N THR A 442 34.82 -114.16 65.75
CA THR A 442 34.18 -115.04 66.73
C THR A 442 33.61 -116.31 66.10
N ALA A 443 33.04 -116.20 64.88
CA ALA A 443 32.55 -117.35 64.13
C ALA A 443 33.67 -118.32 63.70
N ALA A 444 34.85 -117.79 63.33
CA ALA A 444 36.01 -118.60 62.94
C ALA A 444 36.57 -119.40 64.12
N ASP A 445 36.71 -118.78 65.29
CA ASP A 445 37.21 -119.44 66.51
C ASP A 445 36.26 -120.56 66.98
N LEU A 446 34.95 -120.32 66.92
CA LEU A 446 33.94 -121.31 67.28
C LEU A 446 33.98 -122.55 66.36
N SER A 447 34.21 -122.33 65.06
CA SER A 447 34.33 -123.41 64.08
C SER A 447 35.58 -124.27 64.33
N GLN A 448 36.71 -123.65 64.69
CA GLN A 448 37.94 -124.36 65.03
C GLN A 448 37.79 -125.18 66.33
N ALA A 449 37.10 -124.63 67.33
CA ALA A 449 36.78 -125.35 68.57
C ALA A 449 35.91 -126.59 68.29
N ALA A 450 34.88 -126.46 67.45
CA ALA A 450 34.01 -127.57 67.05
C ALA A 450 34.77 -128.69 66.33
N HIS A 451 35.71 -128.35 65.44
CA HIS A 451 36.57 -129.32 64.76
C HIS A 451 37.45 -130.11 65.74
N THR A 452 38.01 -129.44 66.74
CA THR A 452 38.87 -130.06 67.76
C THR A 452 38.06 -131.03 68.65
N GLN A 453 36.87 -130.60 69.07
CA GLN A 453 35.95 -131.44 69.85
C GLN A 453 35.54 -132.71 69.08
N ALA A 454 35.20 -132.57 67.79
CA ALA A 454 34.82 -133.69 66.94
C ALA A 454 35.93 -134.74 66.80
N SER A 455 37.18 -134.30 66.65
CA SER A 455 38.36 -135.18 66.60
C SER A 455 38.56 -135.95 67.93
N THR A 456 38.32 -135.29 69.06
CA THR A 456 38.45 -135.89 70.39
C THR A 456 37.37 -136.96 70.63
N VAL A 457 36.14 -136.69 70.19
CA VAL A 457 35.02 -137.66 70.24
C VAL A 457 35.28 -138.87 69.34
N ALA A 458 35.85 -138.67 68.14
CA ALA A 458 36.21 -139.76 67.25
C ALA A 458 37.26 -140.70 67.86
N ALA A 459 38.30 -140.14 68.49
CA ALA A 459 39.32 -140.92 69.19
C ALA A 459 38.74 -141.76 70.35
N ALA A 460 37.86 -141.15 71.16
CA ALA A 460 37.20 -141.87 72.26
C ALA A 460 36.26 -142.98 71.76
N ALA A 461 35.61 -142.79 70.61
CA ALA A 461 34.76 -143.81 69.98
C ALA A 461 35.57 -144.98 69.41
N GLU A 462 36.75 -144.73 68.82
CA GLU A 462 37.69 -145.78 68.40
C GLU A 462 38.17 -146.61 69.59
N GLU A 463 38.56 -145.95 70.69
CA GLU A 463 39.00 -146.62 71.92
C GLU A 463 37.89 -147.49 72.55
N ALA A 464 36.66 -146.97 72.59
CA ALA A 464 35.50 -147.73 73.04
C ALA A 464 35.23 -148.97 72.16
N THR A 465 35.39 -148.85 70.84
CA THR A 465 35.21 -149.96 69.89
C THR A 465 36.25 -151.06 70.12
N ILE A 466 37.52 -150.69 70.33
CA ILE A 466 38.61 -151.61 70.68
C ILE A 466 38.32 -152.36 71.99
N ASN A 467 37.84 -151.64 73.01
CA ASN A 467 37.47 -152.24 74.30
C ASN A 467 36.30 -153.22 74.16
N VAL A 468 35.26 -152.88 73.40
CA VAL A 468 34.12 -153.79 73.11
C VAL A 468 34.61 -155.04 72.37
N GLN A 469 35.51 -154.89 71.42
CA GLN A 469 36.07 -156.02 70.65
C GLN A 469 36.94 -156.93 71.53
N THR A 470 37.71 -156.34 72.44
CA THR A 470 38.51 -157.08 73.44
C THR A 470 37.63 -157.87 74.41
N VAL A 471 36.53 -157.27 74.88
CA VAL A 471 35.54 -157.95 75.73
C VAL A 471 34.84 -159.08 74.99
N ALA A 472 34.51 -158.89 73.71
CA ALA A 472 33.93 -159.93 72.87
C ALA A 472 34.88 -161.12 72.70
N SER A 473 36.17 -160.89 72.44
CA SER A 473 37.18 -161.95 72.35
C SER A 473 37.35 -162.72 73.68
N ALA A 474 37.34 -162.02 74.82
CA ALA A 474 37.42 -162.66 76.14
C ALA A 474 36.15 -163.47 76.48
N ALA A 475 34.98 -163.00 76.07
CA ALA A 475 33.71 -163.72 76.22
C ALA A 475 33.66 -164.97 75.31
N GLU A 476 34.21 -164.92 74.10
CA GLU A 476 34.38 -166.07 73.21
C GLU A 476 35.34 -167.12 73.79
N GLU A 477 36.49 -166.71 74.33
CA GLU A 477 37.42 -167.64 75.01
C GLU A 477 36.79 -168.29 76.26
N LEU A 478 36.06 -167.52 77.08
CA LEU A 478 35.33 -168.06 78.24
C LEU A 478 34.22 -169.02 77.82
N SER A 479 33.46 -168.68 76.78
CA SER A 479 32.42 -169.56 76.23
C SER A 479 33.00 -170.85 75.67
N SER A 480 34.18 -170.78 75.04
CA SER A 480 34.95 -171.95 74.58
C SER A 480 35.37 -172.83 75.76
N SER A 481 35.90 -172.23 76.83
CA SER A 481 36.33 -172.95 78.04
C SER A 481 35.16 -173.62 78.78
N ILE A 482 33.99 -172.97 78.84
CA ILE A 482 32.77 -173.54 79.43
C ILE A 482 32.23 -174.70 78.59
N ASN A 483 32.23 -174.58 77.26
CA ASN A 483 31.80 -175.66 76.36
C ASN A 483 32.74 -176.87 76.45
N GLU A 484 34.05 -176.65 76.57
CA GLU A 484 35.04 -177.74 76.73
C GLU A 484 34.78 -178.51 78.03
N ILE A 485 34.59 -177.81 79.16
CA ILE A 485 34.26 -178.41 80.46
C ILE A 485 32.93 -179.15 80.41
N SER A 486 31.92 -178.57 79.74
CA SER A 486 30.60 -179.18 79.60
C SER A 486 30.61 -180.46 78.75
N SER A 487 31.62 -180.68 77.89
CA SER A 487 31.62 -181.81 76.95
C SER A 487 32.23 -183.10 77.50
N GLN A 488 33.06 -183.07 78.54
CA GLN A 488 33.75 -184.29 79.02
C GLN A 488 33.27 -184.83 80.38
N VAL A 489 32.23 -184.25 80.98
CA VAL A 489 31.55 -184.84 82.16
C VAL A 489 30.22 -185.51 81.77
N GLY A 490 29.96 -185.71 80.48
CA GLY A 490 28.78 -186.39 79.94
C GLY A 490 29.09 -187.78 79.40
#